data_AF-S8D4E6-F1
#
_entry.id   AF-S8D4E6-F1
#
_cell.length_a   1.000
_cell.length_b   1.000
_cell.length_c   1.000
_cell.angle_alpha   90.00
_cell.angle_beta   90.00
_cell.angle_gamma   90.00
#
_symmetry.space_group_name_H-M   'P 1'
#
loop_
_entity.id
_entity.type
_entity.pdbx_description
1 polymer ?
#
loop_
_entity_poly.entity_id
_entity_poly.type
_entity_poly.pdbx_seq_one_letter_code
_entity_poly.pdbx_strand_id
1 'polypeptide(L)'
;MELQNTVKEALNALYHHPDDAVRMQADRWLQDFQRTIDAWQVVADNLLHDASSNIETLIFCSQTLRSKVQRDFEELPLEAFRPLRVSLITLLKSFYKGPPKVRTQISLAVAAFSVHVQAEDWGNGGIVGWIREEINSHPEYLPSFLELLQVLPEEVLNYKIAVRPDRRRAFENELASGMEIALNVLSSCLNINEIAEQVLEAFASWLRLRHRIPADILASHPLVLRAFSNLNSDVSSEASVNVISELIHCTTVRGSDVSSQMPLIQLIVPRIMSLKAHLRDPSKDEEDVKAVARLLADMGDAYVELIATGSDESVLIVQALLEVTSHPEFDIASMTFNFWHSLQVLLIEKKYYVDYDSEASIEMERSRRLHVFRLSYESLVSLVSTKVEYPQDYNDLSREDQKDFKQMRHAVADVLIDAALVLGGDDTLKFLFMKLVEAVDNSKQQNHNDWRPAEAALYSIRAISDYVSPVEGEVMPQIMSLLPKLPYQPQLLQT
;
A
#
# COMPACT_ATOMS: atom_id res chain seq x y z
N MET A 1 -39.34 0.14 -22.95
CA MET A 1 -38.97 -0.38 -24.28
C MET A 1 -38.21 0.64 -25.12
N GLU A 2 -38.73 1.84 -25.40
CA GLU A 2 -37.99 2.83 -26.22
C GLU A 2 -36.63 3.23 -25.61
N LEU A 3 -36.61 3.68 -24.35
CA LEU A 3 -35.36 4.04 -23.64
C LEU A 3 -34.35 2.90 -23.54
N GLN A 4 -34.82 1.64 -23.42
CA GLN A 4 -33.94 0.46 -23.35
C GLN A 4 -33.21 0.24 -24.68
N ASN A 5 -33.93 0.37 -25.80
CA ASN A 5 -33.34 0.25 -27.13
C ASN A 5 -32.35 1.39 -27.39
N THR A 6 -32.69 2.62 -26.98
CA THR A 6 -31.78 3.77 -27.08
C THR A 6 -30.50 3.58 -26.27
N VAL A 7 -30.58 3.00 -25.07
CA VAL A 7 -29.38 2.66 -24.27
C VAL A 7 -28.54 1.59 -24.97
N LYS A 8 -29.16 0.52 -25.48
CA LYS A 8 -28.44 -0.54 -26.23
C LYS A 8 -27.78 0.01 -27.50
N GLU A 9 -28.44 0.91 -28.23
CA GLU A 9 -27.92 1.58 -29.42
C GLU A 9 -26.77 2.53 -29.09
N ALA A 10 -26.90 3.34 -28.04
CA ALA A 10 -25.84 4.25 -27.58
C ALA A 10 -24.60 3.48 -27.12
N LEU A 11 -24.78 2.35 -26.42
CA LEU A 11 -23.67 1.47 -26.03
C LEU A 11 -22.99 0.83 -27.25
N ASN A 12 -23.77 0.34 -28.21
CA ASN A 12 -23.21 -0.19 -29.46
C ASN A 12 -22.41 0.89 -30.21
N ALA A 13 -22.91 2.12 -30.26
CA ALA A 13 -22.19 3.25 -30.85
C ALA A 13 -20.90 3.59 -30.08
N LEU A 14 -20.91 3.56 -28.76
CA LEU A 14 -19.73 3.84 -27.93
C LEU A 14 -18.58 2.84 -28.17
N TYR A 15 -18.91 1.55 -28.24
CA TYR A 15 -17.90 0.49 -28.31
C TYR A 15 -17.49 0.11 -29.73
N HIS A 16 -18.38 0.24 -30.73
CA HIS A 16 -18.16 -0.33 -32.06
C HIS A 16 -18.20 0.68 -33.21
N HIS A 17 -18.52 1.96 -32.97
CA HIS A 17 -18.56 2.94 -34.04
C HIS A 17 -17.14 3.41 -34.45
N PRO A 18 -16.82 3.49 -35.76
CA PRO A 18 -15.48 3.84 -36.23
C PRO A 18 -15.13 5.34 -36.10
N ASP A 19 -16.13 6.20 -35.93
CA ASP A 19 -15.97 7.66 -35.77
C ASP A 19 -15.93 8.09 -34.29
N ASP A 20 -14.83 8.73 -33.89
CA ASP A 20 -14.58 9.27 -32.54
C ASP A 20 -15.61 10.31 -32.10
N ALA A 21 -16.12 11.12 -33.03
CA ALA A 21 -17.12 12.14 -32.70
C ALA A 21 -18.44 11.51 -32.24
N VAL A 22 -18.85 10.43 -32.90
CA VAL A 22 -20.06 9.68 -32.55
C VAL A 22 -19.87 8.92 -31.24
N ARG A 23 -18.68 8.35 -31.00
CA ARG A 23 -18.35 7.71 -29.71
C ARG A 23 -18.42 8.71 -28.55
N MET A 24 -17.86 9.90 -28.72
CA MET A 24 -17.94 10.97 -27.70
C MET A 24 -19.38 11.45 -27.47
N GLN A 25 -20.21 11.51 -28.51
CA GLN A 25 -21.61 11.90 -28.37
C GLN A 25 -22.42 10.83 -27.62
N ALA A 26 -22.18 9.55 -27.93
CA ALA A 26 -22.79 8.43 -27.22
C ALA A 26 -22.37 8.39 -25.74
N ASP A 27 -21.09 8.61 -25.43
CA ASP A 27 -20.58 8.69 -24.06
C ASP A 27 -21.26 9.82 -23.27
N ARG A 28 -21.35 11.02 -23.84
CA ARG A 28 -22.03 12.15 -23.20
C ARG A 28 -23.49 11.85 -22.91
N TRP A 29 -24.20 11.27 -23.89
CA TRP A 29 -25.60 10.91 -23.71
C TRP A 29 -25.77 9.85 -22.60
N LEU A 30 -24.90 8.84 -22.56
CA LEU A 30 -24.93 7.82 -21.50
C LEU A 30 -24.64 8.41 -20.12
N GLN A 31 -23.70 9.37 -20.01
CA GLN A 31 -23.43 10.09 -18.76
C GLN A 31 -24.63 10.93 -18.30
N ASP A 32 -25.32 11.59 -19.23
CA ASP A 32 -26.53 12.34 -18.91
C ASP A 32 -27.67 11.40 -18.49
N PHE A 33 -27.82 10.27 -19.18
CA PHE A 33 -28.78 9.22 -18.81
C PHE A 33 -28.52 8.68 -17.40
N GLN A 34 -27.26 8.41 -17.03
CA GLN A 34 -26.89 7.96 -15.68
C GLN A 34 -27.33 8.90 -14.56
N ARG A 35 -27.60 10.19 -14.85
CA ARG A 35 -28.09 11.16 -13.85
C ARG A 35 -29.60 11.18 -13.74
N THR A 36 -30.33 10.64 -14.72
CA THR A 36 -31.80 10.64 -14.73
C THR A 36 -32.40 9.68 -13.70
N ILE A 37 -33.65 9.96 -13.29
CA ILE A 37 -34.42 9.06 -12.41
C ILE A 37 -34.78 7.75 -13.16
N ASP A 38 -35.01 7.83 -14.47
CA ASP A 38 -35.33 6.68 -15.34
C ASP A 38 -34.23 5.61 -15.34
N ALA A 39 -32.98 6.01 -15.02
CA ALA A 39 -31.86 5.08 -14.88
C ALA A 39 -32.15 3.99 -13.84
N TRP A 40 -32.82 4.30 -12.73
CA TRP A 40 -33.17 3.30 -11.71
C TRP A 40 -33.99 2.16 -12.30
N GLN A 41 -35.06 2.49 -13.04
CA GLN A 41 -36.01 1.52 -13.56
C GLN A 41 -35.48 0.78 -14.81
N VAL A 42 -34.77 1.49 -15.69
CA VAL A 42 -34.27 0.90 -16.94
C VAL A 42 -33.10 -0.05 -16.67
N VAL A 43 -32.23 0.29 -15.71
CA VAL A 43 -31.03 -0.47 -15.38
C VAL A 43 -31.33 -1.63 -14.42
N ALA A 44 -32.02 -1.37 -13.30
CA ALA A 44 -32.23 -2.38 -12.27
C ALA A 44 -33.26 -3.44 -12.69
N ASP A 45 -34.40 -3.03 -13.25
CA ASP A 45 -35.54 -3.95 -13.44
C ASP A 45 -35.56 -4.62 -14.83
N ASN A 46 -34.82 -4.12 -15.81
CA ASN A 46 -34.97 -4.57 -17.20
C ASN A 46 -33.68 -5.07 -17.85
N LEU A 47 -32.65 -4.24 -17.94
CA LEU A 47 -31.45 -4.61 -18.72
C LEU A 47 -30.56 -5.64 -18.01
N LEU A 48 -30.53 -5.64 -16.68
CA LEU A 48 -29.77 -6.63 -15.88
C LEU A 48 -30.47 -7.99 -15.76
N HIS A 49 -31.80 -8.03 -15.91
CA HIS A 49 -32.57 -9.29 -15.91
C HIS A 49 -32.72 -9.91 -17.31
N ASP A 50 -32.37 -9.17 -18.37
CA ASP A 50 -32.45 -9.63 -19.76
C ASP A 50 -31.26 -10.55 -20.11
N ALA A 51 -31.55 -11.84 -20.27
CA ALA A 51 -30.56 -12.86 -20.66
C ALA A 51 -29.98 -12.66 -22.09
N SER A 52 -30.55 -11.75 -22.88
CA SER A 52 -30.08 -11.41 -24.23
C SER A 52 -29.12 -10.21 -24.26
N SER A 53 -28.85 -9.58 -23.12
CA SER A 53 -27.91 -8.45 -23.02
C SER A 53 -26.46 -8.87 -23.25
N ASN A 54 -25.73 -8.09 -24.05
CA ASN A 54 -24.29 -8.27 -24.23
C ASN A 54 -23.51 -7.87 -22.97
N ILE A 55 -22.25 -8.29 -22.89
CA ILE A 55 -21.39 -8.05 -21.72
C ILE A 55 -21.18 -6.55 -21.48
N GLU A 56 -21.09 -5.74 -22.54
CA GLU A 56 -20.96 -4.29 -22.44
C GLU A 56 -22.17 -3.64 -21.77
N THR A 57 -23.39 -4.07 -22.13
CA THR A 57 -24.61 -3.60 -21.47
C THR A 57 -24.66 -4.01 -20.01
N LEU A 58 -24.29 -5.24 -19.68
CA LEU A 58 -24.28 -5.71 -18.29
C LEU A 58 -23.26 -4.94 -17.43
N ILE A 59 -22.07 -4.63 -17.96
CA ILE A 59 -21.07 -3.81 -17.27
C ILE A 59 -21.59 -2.38 -17.07
N PHE A 60 -22.08 -1.73 -18.13
CA PHE A 60 -22.61 -0.37 -18.03
C PHE A 60 -23.76 -0.29 -17.02
N CYS A 61 -24.69 -1.24 -17.08
CA CYS A 61 -25.85 -1.29 -16.19
C CYS A 61 -25.42 -1.51 -14.74
N SER A 62 -24.56 -2.48 -14.45
CA SER A 62 -24.10 -2.74 -13.09
C SER A 62 -23.29 -1.56 -12.50
N GLN A 63 -22.46 -0.89 -13.31
CA GLN A 63 -21.77 0.34 -12.90
C GLN A 63 -22.72 1.50 -12.63
N THR A 64 -23.72 1.69 -13.49
CA THR A 64 -24.74 2.74 -13.32
C THR A 64 -25.53 2.51 -12.04
N LEU A 65 -25.95 1.26 -11.79
CA LEU A 65 -26.68 0.89 -10.57
C LEU A 65 -25.87 1.17 -9.31
N ARG A 66 -24.59 0.77 -9.28
CA ARG A 66 -23.68 1.10 -8.18
C ARG A 66 -23.58 2.61 -7.97
N SER A 67 -23.34 3.38 -9.04
CA SER A 67 -23.21 4.85 -8.92
C SER A 67 -24.49 5.49 -8.41
N LYS A 68 -25.66 5.03 -8.88
CA LYS A 68 -26.97 5.49 -8.42
C LYS A 68 -27.18 5.20 -6.93
N VAL A 69 -26.85 3.99 -6.48
CA VAL A 69 -26.91 3.63 -5.05
C VAL A 69 -25.92 4.45 -4.21
N GLN A 70 -24.72 4.73 -4.72
CA GLN A 70 -23.72 5.49 -3.95
C GLN A 70 -24.04 6.98 -3.84
N ARG A 71 -24.60 7.61 -4.88
CA ARG A 71 -24.73 9.07 -4.99
C ARG A 71 -26.15 9.59 -4.87
N ASP A 72 -27.09 8.85 -5.45
CA ASP A 72 -28.45 9.33 -5.73
C ASP A 72 -29.48 8.55 -4.91
N PHE A 73 -29.06 7.91 -3.81
CA PHE A 73 -29.95 7.13 -2.95
C PHE A 73 -31.08 7.96 -2.35
N GLU A 74 -30.84 9.26 -2.11
CA GLU A 74 -31.86 10.19 -1.61
C GLU A 74 -33.00 10.46 -2.61
N GLU A 75 -32.84 10.10 -3.90
CA GLU A 75 -33.91 10.21 -4.91
C GLU A 75 -35.05 9.19 -4.67
N LEU A 76 -34.79 8.11 -3.94
CA LEU A 76 -35.73 7.02 -3.76
C LEU A 76 -36.66 7.23 -2.55
N PRO A 77 -37.97 6.95 -2.69
CA PRO A 77 -38.88 6.95 -1.55
C PRO A 77 -38.55 5.79 -0.60
N LEU A 78 -38.79 5.97 0.71
CA LEU A 78 -38.53 4.95 1.74
C LEU A 78 -39.20 3.58 1.43
N GLU A 79 -40.34 3.61 0.73
CA GLU A 79 -41.09 2.42 0.31
C GLU A 79 -40.35 1.57 -0.73
N ALA A 80 -39.48 2.19 -1.54
CA ALA A 80 -38.71 1.52 -2.60
C ALA A 80 -37.50 0.76 -2.06
N PHE A 81 -37.12 0.94 -0.79
CA PHE A 81 -35.91 0.32 -0.23
C PHE A 81 -36.00 -1.20 -0.15
N ARG A 82 -37.15 -1.74 0.30
CA ARG A 82 -37.35 -3.19 0.40
C ARG A 82 -37.38 -3.87 -0.98
N PRO A 83 -38.13 -3.39 -1.98
CA PRO A 83 -38.07 -3.91 -3.34
C PRO A 83 -36.66 -3.84 -3.96
N LEU A 84 -35.96 -2.71 -3.79
CA LEU A 84 -34.60 -2.55 -4.31
C LEU A 84 -33.64 -3.57 -3.71
N ARG A 85 -33.73 -3.80 -2.39
CA ARG A 85 -32.93 -4.83 -1.72
C ARG A 85 -33.17 -6.21 -2.32
N VAL A 86 -34.43 -6.59 -2.50
CA VAL A 86 -34.79 -7.90 -3.09
C VAL A 86 -34.23 -8.01 -4.50
N SER A 87 -34.40 -6.98 -5.33
CA SER A 87 -33.86 -6.93 -6.69
C SER A 87 -32.33 -7.10 -6.71
N LEU A 88 -31.61 -6.33 -5.90
CA LEU A 88 -30.14 -6.41 -5.80
C LEU A 88 -29.66 -7.80 -5.35
N ILE A 89 -30.33 -8.42 -4.37
CA ILE A 89 -30.00 -9.78 -3.91
C ILE A 89 -30.29 -10.80 -5.01
N THR A 90 -31.41 -10.68 -5.72
CA THR A 90 -31.74 -11.55 -6.85
C THR A 90 -30.71 -11.43 -7.96
N LEU A 91 -30.24 -10.22 -8.27
CA LEU A 91 -29.17 -9.97 -9.22
C LEU A 91 -27.85 -10.60 -8.75
N LEU A 92 -27.49 -10.44 -7.47
CA LEU A 92 -26.29 -11.07 -6.92
C LEU A 92 -26.34 -12.59 -7.07
N LYS A 93 -27.49 -13.21 -6.79
CA LYS A 93 -27.72 -14.65 -6.96
C LYS A 93 -27.72 -15.08 -8.43
N SER A 94 -28.23 -14.28 -9.36
CA SER A 94 -28.24 -14.63 -10.79
C SER A 94 -26.85 -14.54 -11.43
N PHE A 95 -26.02 -13.59 -10.99
CA PHE A 95 -24.69 -13.33 -11.55
C PHE A 95 -23.56 -14.10 -10.87
N TYR A 96 -23.84 -15.14 -10.07
CA TYR A 96 -22.79 -15.91 -9.38
C TYR A 96 -21.79 -16.59 -10.32
N LYS A 97 -22.26 -17.11 -11.46
CA LYS A 97 -21.47 -17.61 -12.58
C LYS A 97 -21.26 -16.58 -13.70
N GLY A 98 -21.68 -15.35 -13.47
CA GLY A 98 -21.56 -14.26 -14.43
C GLY A 98 -20.14 -13.72 -14.55
N PRO A 99 -19.91 -12.74 -15.45
CA PRO A 99 -18.62 -12.09 -15.60
C PRO A 99 -18.17 -11.46 -14.26
N PRO A 100 -16.93 -11.70 -13.79
CA PRO A 100 -16.45 -11.18 -12.51
C PRO A 100 -16.66 -9.68 -12.36
N LYS A 101 -16.35 -8.90 -13.41
CA LYS A 101 -16.55 -7.43 -13.41
C LYS A 101 -17.98 -7.02 -13.06
N VAL A 102 -18.99 -7.72 -13.58
CA VAL A 102 -20.41 -7.43 -13.32
C VAL A 102 -20.78 -7.82 -11.90
N ARG A 103 -20.31 -8.99 -11.45
CA ARG A 103 -20.52 -9.48 -10.08
C ARG A 103 -19.93 -8.50 -9.06
N THR A 104 -18.70 -8.03 -9.25
CA THR A 104 -18.06 -7.01 -8.39
C THR A 104 -18.90 -5.74 -8.29
N GLN A 105 -19.39 -5.21 -9.42
CA GLN A 105 -20.21 -3.99 -9.39
C GLN A 105 -21.53 -4.20 -8.64
N ILE A 106 -22.16 -5.37 -8.77
CA ILE A 106 -23.38 -5.70 -8.03
C ILE A 106 -23.08 -5.86 -6.53
N SER A 107 -21.98 -6.53 -6.17
CA SER A 107 -21.52 -6.65 -4.78
C SER A 107 -21.27 -5.28 -4.15
N LEU A 108 -20.62 -4.36 -4.87
CA LEU A 108 -20.40 -2.98 -4.43
C LEU A 108 -21.71 -2.19 -4.32
N ALA A 109 -22.68 -2.42 -5.21
CA ALA A 109 -24.00 -1.80 -5.10
C ALA A 109 -24.75 -2.29 -3.85
N VAL A 110 -24.72 -3.60 -3.55
CA VAL A 110 -25.30 -4.17 -2.33
C VAL A 110 -24.59 -3.64 -1.08
N ALA A 111 -23.27 -3.56 -1.10
CA ALA A 111 -22.49 -3.03 0.00
C ALA A 111 -22.79 -1.55 0.24
N ALA A 112 -22.80 -0.72 -0.80
CA ALA A 112 -23.20 0.69 -0.69
C ALA A 112 -24.64 0.84 -0.16
N PHE A 113 -25.59 0.03 -0.65
CA PHE A 113 -26.96 0.00 -0.15
C PHE A 113 -27.01 -0.33 1.35
N SER A 114 -26.18 -1.26 1.82
CA SER A 114 -26.10 -1.62 3.24
C SER A 114 -25.61 -0.49 4.15
N VAL A 115 -24.80 0.45 3.63
CA VAL A 115 -24.40 1.65 4.37
C VAL A 115 -25.58 2.59 4.59
N HIS A 116 -26.48 2.71 3.60
CA HIS A 116 -27.66 3.57 3.69
C HIS A 116 -28.75 3.01 4.62
N VAL A 117 -28.91 1.70 4.64
CA VAL A 117 -30.00 1.00 5.36
C VAL A 117 -29.55 0.58 6.75
N GLN A 118 -30.45 0.60 7.75
CA GLN A 118 -30.11 0.21 9.13
C GLN A 118 -29.96 -1.30 9.27
N ALA A 119 -29.22 -1.75 10.30
CA ALA A 119 -29.04 -3.18 10.56
C ALA A 119 -30.36 -3.93 10.79
N GLU A 120 -31.39 -3.30 11.39
CA GLU A 120 -32.66 -3.98 11.68
C GLU A 120 -33.39 -4.43 10.41
N ASP A 121 -33.21 -3.70 9.31
CA ASP A 121 -33.83 -4.06 8.04
C ASP A 121 -33.27 -5.38 7.49
N TRP A 122 -32.01 -5.70 7.79
CA TRP A 122 -31.35 -6.97 7.40
C TRP A 122 -31.67 -8.15 8.31
N GLY A 123 -32.29 -7.91 9.48
CA GLY A 123 -32.64 -8.93 10.45
C GLY A 123 -31.65 -9.06 11.61
N ASN A 124 -31.84 -10.09 12.44
CA ASN A 124 -31.03 -10.32 13.63
C ASN A 124 -29.59 -10.69 13.21
N GLY A 125 -28.62 -9.82 13.51
CA GLY A 125 -27.22 -9.99 13.13
C GLY A 125 -26.76 -9.15 11.93
N GLY A 126 -27.62 -8.25 11.43
CA GLY A 126 -27.28 -7.31 10.36
C GLY A 126 -26.92 -8.01 9.04
N ILE A 127 -26.24 -7.28 8.15
CA ILE A 127 -25.86 -7.80 6.83
C ILE A 127 -24.93 -9.02 6.91
N VAL A 128 -24.02 -9.06 7.89
CA VAL A 128 -23.06 -10.17 8.05
C VAL A 128 -23.77 -11.45 8.51
N GLY A 129 -24.71 -11.33 9.45
CA GLY A 129 -25.56 -12.44 9.88
C GLY A 129 -26.39 -12.99 8.72
N TRP A 130 -27.00 -12.10 7.93
CA TRP A 130 -27.75 -12.48 6.73
C TRP A 130 -26.86 -13.21 5.70
N ILE A 131 -25.65 -12.70 5.41
CA ILE A 131 -24.70 -13.37 4.50
C ILE A 131 -24.37 -14.78 4.99
N ARG A 132 -24.13 -14.96 6.30
CA ARG A 132 -23.86 -16.28 6.88
C ARG A 132 -25.03 -17.24 6.67
N GLU A 133 -26.26 -16.81 6.92
CA GLU A 133 -27.45 -17.64 6.73
C GLU A 133 -27.64 -18.04 5.26
N GLU A 134 -27.40 -17.11 4.34
CA GLU A 134 -27.50 -17.36 2.90
C GLU A 134 -26.41 -18.31 2.39
N ILE A 135 -25.16 -18.17 2.83
CA ILE A 135 -24.07 -19.09 2.46
C ILE A 135 -24.37 -20.51 2.95
N ASN A 136 -24.90 -20.65 4.17
CA ASN A 136 -25.25 -21.96 4.72
C ASN A 136 -26.44 -22.61 3.99
N SER A 137 -27.39 -21.81 3.54
CA SER A 137 -28.60 -22.29 2.86
C SER A 137 -28.38 -22.56 1.37
N HIS A 138 -27.51 -21.78 0.73
CA HIS A 138 -27.28 -21.79 -0.71
C HIS A 138 -25.77 -21.73 -1.05
N PRO A 139 -25.01 -22.82 -0.79
CA PRO A 139 -23.56 -22.86 -1.00
C PRO A 139 -23.16 -22.65 -2.48
N GLU A 140 -24.07 -22.83 -3.42
CA GLU A 140 -23.84 -22.58 -4.85
C GLU A 140 -23.51 -21.11 -5.16
N TYR A 141 -23.98 -20.17 -4.35
CA TYR A 141 -23.78 -18.73 -4.56
C TYR A 141 -22.56 -18.18 -3.79
N LEU A 142 -21.76 -19.06 -3.19
CA LEU A 142 -20.61 -18.72 -2.36
C LEU A 142 -19.68 -17.65 -2.97
N PRO A 143 -19.28 -17.71 -4.27
CA PRO A 143 -18.39 -16.70 -4.85
C PRO A 143 -18.95 -15.27 -4.76
N SER A 144 -20.27 -15.09 -4.92
CA SER A 144 -20.89 -13.76 -4.88
C SER A 144 -20.99 -13.22 -3.47
N PHE A 145 -21.29 -14.09 -2.51
CA PHE A 145 -21.40 -13.71 -1.11
C PHE A 145 -20.02 -13.47 -0.48
N LEU A 146 -18.99 -14.23 -0.89
CA LEU A 146 -17.62 -13.98 -0.48
C LEU A 146 -17.12 -12.64 -1.00
N GLU A 147 -17.41 -12.32 -2.28
CA GLU A 147 -17.06 -11.03 -2.87
C GLU A 147 -17.82 -9.88 -2.18
N LEU A 148 -19.09 -10.08 -1.83
CA LEU A 148 -19.83 -9.12 -1.00
C LEU A 148 -19.15 -8.93 0.37
N LEU A 149 -18.76 -10.02 1.02
CA LEU A 149 -18.07 -10.00 2.31
C LEU A 149 -16.70 -9.29 2.21
N GLN A 150 -16.01 -9.39 1.08
CA GLN A 150 -14.74 -8.70 0.81
C GLN A 150 -14.91 -7.19 0.67
N VAL A 151 -15.93 -6.72 -0.08
CA VAL A 151 -16.09 -5.28 -0.38
C VAL A 151 -16.79 -4.50 0.74
N LEU A 152 -17.51 -5.18 1.65
CA LEU A 152 -18.26 -4.53 2.73
C LEU A 152 -17.40 -3.61 3.62
N PRO A 153 -16.24 -4.06 4.15
CA PRO A 153 -15.36 -3.19 4.93
C PRO A 153 -14.82 -1.99 4.15
N GLU A 154 -14.57 -2.15 2.84
CA GLU A 154 -14.00 -1.09 1.99
C GLU A 154 -14.96 0.09 1.83
N GLU A 155 -16.28 -0.19 1.79
CA GLU A 155 -17.31 0.85 1.65
C GLU A 155 -17.44 1.73 2.91
N VAL A 156 -16.97 1.29 4.08
CA VAL A 156 -16.88 2.15 5.28
C VAL A 156 -15.94 3.34 5.03
N LEU A 157 -14.82 3.09 4.36
CA LEU A 157 -13.79 4.09 4.07
C LEU A 157 -14.07 4.87 2.77
N ASN A 158 -15.09 4.48 2.01
CA ASN A 158 -15.42 5.10 0.73
C ASN A 158 -16.25 6.39 0.90
N TYR A 159 -15.59 7.54 0.76
CA TYR A 159 -16.25 8.85 0.80
C TYR A 159 -17.12 9.19 -0.42
N LYS A 160 -17.14 8.35 -1.47
CA LYS A 160 -18.06 8.54 -2.60
C LYS A 160 -19.52 8.28 -2.24
N ILE A 161 -19.78 7.52 -1.17
CA ILE A 161 -21.13 7.24 -0.71
C ILE A 161 -21.69 8.48 0.01
N ALA A 162 -22.79 9.02 -0.52
CA ALA A 162 -23.48 10.20 0.01
C ALA A 162 -24.29 9.86 1.28
N VAL A 163 -23.59 9.55 2.38
CA VAL A 163 -24.19 9.22 3.69
C VAL A 163 -23.69 10.18 4.75
N ARG A 164 -24.58 10.53 5.70
CA ARG A 164 -24.21 11.36 6.86
C ARG A 164 -23.12 10.68 7.70
N PRO A 165 -22.14 11.45 8.25
CA PRO A 165 -21.04 10.88 9.05
C PRO A 165 -21.51 9.99 10.21
N ASP A 166 -22.62 10.33 10.87
CA ASP A 166 -23.15 9.55 12.00
C ASP A 166 -23.66 8.17 11.57
N ARG A 167 -24.32 8.08 10.41
CA ARG A 167 -24.78 6.78 9.87
C ARG A 167 -23.59 5.91 9.48
N ARG A 168 -22.53 6.50 8.90
CA ARG A 168 -21.31 5.77 8.56
C ARG A 168 -20.63 5.19 9.80
N ARG A 169 -20.52 5.96 10.89
CA ARG A 169 -20.01 5.45 12.18
C ARG A 169 -20.90 4.35 12.75
N ALA A 170 -22.21 4.47 12.62
CA ALA A 170 -23.13 3.40 13.03
C ALA A 170 -22.90 2.12 12.21
N PHE A 171 -22.73 2.23 10.89
CA PHE A 171 -22.41 1.08 10.03
C PHE A 171 -21.05 0.45 10.35
N GLU A 172 -20.02 1.27 10.65
CA GLU A 172 -18.72 0.78 11.12
C GLU A 172 -18.87 -0.04 12.43
N ASN A 173 -19.66 0.46 13.39
CA ASN A 173 -19.96 -0.27 14.63
C ASN A 173 -20.77 -1.55 14.38
N GLU A 174 -21.69 -1.54 13.41
CA GLU A 174 -22.45 -2.73 13.00
C GLU A 174 -21.51 -3.80 12.42
N LEU A 175 -20.61 -3.44 11.50
CA LEU A 175 -19.61 -4.37 10.96
C LEU A 175 -18.65 -4.87 12.04
N ALA A 176 -18.22 -3.99 12.95
CA ALA A 176 -17.39 -4.36 14.09
C ALA A 176 -18.08 -5.42 14.97
N SER A 177 -19.38 -5.29 15.22
CA SER A 177 -20.17 -6.31 15.94
C SER A 177 -20.31 -7.64 15.18
N GLY A 178 -20.27 -7.58 13.85
CA GLY A 178 -20.31 -8.74 12.95
C GLY A 178 -18.94 -9.38 12.68
N MET A 179 -17.84 -8.82 13.19
CA MET A 179 -16.47 -9.25 12.87
C MET A 179 -16.24 -10.75 13.16
N GLU A 180 -16.65 -11.23 14.33
CA GLU A 180 -16.49 -12.63 14.72
C GLU A 180 -17.28 -13.57 13.78
N ILE A 181 -18.47 -13.14 13.35
CA ILE A 181 -19.29 -13.89 12.40
C ILE A 181 -18.58 -13.96 11.04
N ALA A 182 -18.06 -12.83 10.55
CA ALA A 182 -17.32 -12.76 9.30
C ALA A 182 -16.07 -13.68 9.32
N LEU A 183 -15.28 -13.63 10.39
CA LEU A 183 -14.08 -14.47 10.53
C LEU A 183 -14.41 -15.96 10.57
N ASN A 184 -15.49 -16.35 11.23
CA ASN A 184 -15.94 -17.75 11.27
C ASN A 184 -16.41 -18.24 9.89
N VAL A 185 -17.10 -17.39 9.13
CA VAL A 185 -17.48 -17.69 7.73
C VAL A 185 -16.23 -17.85 6.86
N LEU A 186 -15.31 -16.89 6.90
CA LEU A 186 -14.05 -16.93 6.15
C LEU A 186 -13.21 -18.17 6.50
N SER A 187 -13.10 -18.52 7.78
CA SER A 187 -12.40 -19.72 8.23
C SER A 187 -13.02 -21.01 7.71
N SER A 188 -14.35 -21.04 7.60
CA SER A 188 -15.07 -22.20 7.05
C SER A 188 -14.81 -22.35 5.55
N CYS A 189 -14.73 -21.23 4.83
CA CYS A 189 -14.43 -21.17 3.39
C CYS A 189 -12.97 -21.50 3.06
N LEU A 190 -12.05 -21.33 4.01
CA LEU A 190 -10.61 -21.59 3.83
C LEU A 190 -10.29 -23.04 3.42
N ASN A 191 -11.18 -23.99 3.74
CA ASN A 191 -11.03 -25.39 3.38
C ASN A 191 -11.15 -25.65 1.86
N ILE A 192 -11.63 -24.67 1.10
CA ILE A 192 -11.81 -24.74 -0.36
C ILE A 192 -10.61 -24.01 -1.00
N ASN A 193 -9.66 -24.77 -1.54
CA ASN A 193 -8.39 -24.21 -2.05
C ASN A 193 -8.60 -23.22 -3.21
N GLU A 194 -9.62 -23.42 -4.04
CA GLU A 194 -9.89 -22.59 -5.22
C GLU A 194 -10.30 -21.15 -4.87
N ILE A 195 -10.82 -20.93 -3.65
CA ILE A 195 -11.24 -19.61 -3.16
C ILE A 195 -10.34 -19.11 -2.02
N ALA A 196 -9.28 -19.84 -1.67
CA ALA A 196 -8.44 -19.50 -0.53
C ALA A 196 -7.82 -18.09 -0.67
N GLU A 197 -7.44 -17.67 -1.87
CA GLU A 197 -6.93 -16.32 -2.11
C GLU A 197 -8.00 -15.25 -1.88
N GLN A 198 -9.21 -15.44 -2.41
CA GLN A 198 -10.36 -14.53 -2.19
C GLN A 198 -10.72 -14.44 -0.70
N VAL A 199 -10.62 -15.55 0.03
CA VAL A 199 -10.84 -15.58 1.48
C VAL A 199 -9.78 -14.74 2.22
N LEU A 200 -8.52 -14.81 1.79
CA LEU A 200 -7.44 -14.00 2.36
C LEU A 200 -7.57 -12.51 2.01
N GLU A 201 -7.96 -12.17 0.78
CA GLU A 201 -8.25 -10.78 0.40
C GLU A 201 -9.40 -10.19 1.21
N ALA A 202 -10.49 -10.97 1.37
CA ALA A 202 -11.58 -10.59 2.25
C ALA A 202 -11.05 -10.37 3.68
N PHE A 203 -10.29 -11.32 4.22
CA PHE A 203 -9.71 -11.17 5.55
C PHE A 203 -8.86 -9.90 5.71
N ALA A 204 -8.00 -9.58 4.73
CA ALA A 204 -7.23 -8.33 4.72
C ALA A 204 -8.14 -7.09 4.75
N SER A 205 -9.22 -7.09 3.95
CA SER A 205 -10.22 -6.00 3.95
C SER A 205 -10.87 -5.82 5.32
N TRP A 206 -11.21 -6.91 6.01
CA TRP A 206 -11.78 -6.85 7.36
C TRP A 206 -10.78 -6.34 8.41
N LEU A 207 -9.49 -6.67 8.30
CA LEU A 207 -8.45 -6.17 9.20
C LEU A 207 -8.29 -4.63 9.11
N ARG A 208 -8.58 -4.01 7.97
CA ARG A 208 -8.52 -2.54 7.77
C ARG A 208 -9.51 -1.76 8.63
N LEU A 209 -10.57 -2.39 9.13
CA LEU A 209 -11.49 -1.76 10.09
C LEU A 209 -10.81 -1.49 11.44
N ARG A 210 -9.60 -2.03 11.67
CA ARG A 210 -8.75 -1.80 12.85
C ARG A 210 -9.51 -1.99 14.16
N HIS A 211 -10.50 -2.89 14.15
CA HIS A 211 -11.26 -3.19 15.34
C HIS A 211 -10.42 -4.07 16.26
N ARG A 212 -10.56 -3.87 17.58
CA ARG A 212 -9.69 -4.47 18.60
C ARG A 212 -9.99 -5.96 18.80
N ILE A 213 -9.65 -6.78 17.81
CA ILE A 213 -9.59 -8.22 18.00
C ILE A 213 -8.37 -8.50 18.89
N PRO A 214 -8.53 -9.28 19.98
CA PRO A 214 -7.41 -9.66 20.84
C PRO A 214 -6.26 -10.31 20.04
N ALA A 215 -5.03 -9.89 20.33
CA ALA A 215 -3.84 -10.32 19.60
C ALA A 215 -3.58 -11.83 19.68
N ASP A 216 -3.95 -12.46 20.80
CA ASP A 216 -3.86 -13.90 21.06
C ASP A 216 -4.82 -14.70 20.16
N ILE A 217 -6.04 -14.20 19.96
CA ILE A 217 -7.02 -14.81 19.07
C ILE A 217 -6.53 -14.73 17.62
N LEU A 218 -6.03 -13.56 17.19
CA LEU A 218 -5.48 -13.40 15.84
C LEU A 218 -4.24 -14.27 15.61
N ALA A 219 -3.31 -14.33 16.57
CA ALA A 219 -2.08 -15.11 16.45
C ALA A 219 -2.34 -16.61 16.27
N SER A 220 -3.43 -17.13 16.83
CA SER A 220 -3.82 -18.55 16.71
C SER A 220 -4.84 -18.81 15.58
N HIS A 221 -5.26 -17.77 14.85
CA HIS A 221 -6.34 -17.87 13.89
C HIS A 221 -5.93 -18.66 12.62
N PRO A 222 -6.76 -19.59 12.12
CA PRO A 222 -6.43 -20.40 10.93
C PRO A 222 -6.10 -19.56 9.68
N LEU A 223 -6.78 -18.43 9.49
CA LEU A 223 -6.51 -17.50 8.37
C LEU A 223 -5.09 -16.93 8.42
N VAL A 224 -4.61 -16.58 9.62
CA VAL A 224 -3.25 -16.03 9.83
C VAL A 224 -2.21 -17.12 9.58
N LEU A 225 -2.44 -18.33 10.11
CA LEU A 225 -1.56 -19.47 9.87
C LEU A 225 -1.48 -19.85 8.38
N ARG A 226 -2.60 -19.76 7.66
CA ARG A 226 -2.66 -20.01 6.21
C ARG A 226 -1.96 -18.93 5.39
N ALA A 227 -2.09 -17.66 5.77
CA ALA A 227 -1.34 -16.58 5.13
C ALA A 227 0.18 -16.79 5.27
N PHE A 228 0.65 -17.15 6.46
CA PHE A 228 2.07 -17.46 6.66
C PHE A 228 2.54 -18.71 5.91
N SER A 229 1.71 -19.76 5.78
CA SER A 229 2.10 -20.95 5.02
C SER A 229 2.19 -20.65 3.52
N ASN A 230 1.27 -19.85 2.98
CA ASN A 230 1.29 -19.38 1.60
C ASN A 230 2.41 -18.39 1.30
N LEU A 231 2.98 -17.72 2.31
CA LEU A 231 4.13 -16.84 2.11
C LEU A 231 5.45 -17.61 1.98
N ASN A 232 5.49 -18.85 2.51
CA ASN A 232 6.66 -19.72 2.42
C ASN A 232 6.64 -20.65 1.19
N SER A 233 5.63 -20.55 0.31
CA SER A 233 5.61 -21.30 -0.95
C SER A 233 6.50 -20.67 -2.01
N ASP A 234 6.77 -21.42 -3.09
CA ASP A 234 7.66 -20.98 -4.18
C ASP A 234 7.18 -19.69 -4.86
N VAL A 235 5.87 -19.43 -4.88
CA VAL A 235 5.28 -18.17 -5.36
C VAL A 235 4.63 -17.47 -4.17
N SER A 236 4.95 -16.19 -3.96
CA SER A 236 4.30 -15.40 -2.93
C SER A 236 2.89 -15.00 -3.38
N SER A 237 1.89 -15.28 -2.56
CA SER A 237 0.51 -14.86 -2.85
C SER A 237 0.31 -13.43 -2.38
N GLU A 238 -0.07 -12.52 -3.29
CA GLU A 238 -0.34 -11.11 -2.99
C GLU A 238 -1.39 -10.95 -1.88
N ALA A 239 -2.41 -11.82 -1.86
CA ALA A 239 -3.42 -11.86 -0.82
C ALA A 239 -2.81 -12.10 0.58
N SER A 240 -1.84 -13.01 0.70
CA SER A 240 -1.14 -13.31 1.95
C SER A 240 -0.26 -12.14 2.40
N VAL A 241 0.43 -11.49 1.45
CA VAL A 241 1.25 -10.30 1.72
C VAL A 241 0.39 -9.17 2.25
N ASN A 242 -0.77 -8.92 1.64
CA ASN A 242 -1.74 -7.93 2.10
C ASN A 242 -2.25 -8.27 3.52
N VAL A 243 -2.61 -9.53 3.80
CA VAL A 243 -3.01 -9.94 5.16
C VAL A 243 -1.92 -9.62 6.19
N ILE A 244 -0.66 -9.97 5.90
CA ILE A 244 0.44 -9.79 6.85
C ILE A 244 0.76 -8.30 7.04
N SER A 245 0.74 -7.51 5.97
CA SER A 245 0.86 -6.05 6.03
C SER A 245 -0.23 -5.43 6.92
N GLU A 246 -1.49 -5.83 6.75
CA GLU A 246 -2.59 -5.34 7.59
C GLU A 246 -2.48 -5.82 9.05
N LEU A 247 -1.95 -7.02 9.31
CA LEU A 247 -1.67 -7.50 10.68
C LEU A 247 -0.58 -6.64 11.37
N ILE A 248 0.45 -6.22 10.63
CA ILE A 248 1.47 -5.28 11.13
C ILE A 248 0.84 -3.92 11.45
N HIS A 249 -0.10 -3.44 10.63
CA HIS A 249 -0.83 -2.21 10.94
C HIS A 249 -1.81 -2.36 12.11
N CYS A 250 -2.35 -3.56 12.36
CA CYS A 250 -3.22 -3.83 13.50
C CYS A 250 -2.47 -3.74 14.85
N THR A 251 -1.19 -4.10 14.90
CA THR A 251 -0.38 -4.02 16.14
C THR A 251 0.01 -2.59 16.52
N THR A 252 -0.09 -1.64 15.57
CA THR A 252 0.37 -0.25 15.72
C THR A 252 -0.76 0.78 15.78
N VAL A 253 -2.01 0.34 15.88
CA VAL A 253 -3.16 1.25 15.98
C VAL A 253 -2.99 2.16 17.20
N ARG A 254 -2.82 3.47 16.95
CA ARG A 254 -2.52 4.49 17.96
C ARG A 254 -3.44 4.34 19.18
N GLY A 255 -2.86 4.09 20.35
CA GLY A 255 -3.58 3.95 21.62
C GLY A 255 -3.83 2.50 22.08
N SER A 256 -3.21 1.49 21.48
CA SER A 256 -3.00 0.17 22.11
C SER A 256 -1.66 0.14 22.84
N ASP A 257 -1.65 -0.35 24.09
CA ASP A 257 -0.42 -0.69 24.79
C ASP A 257 0.33 -1.77 24.00
N VAL A 258 1.59 -1.53 23.66
CA VAL A 258 2.45 -2.47 22.91
C VAL A 258 2.47 -3.84 23.59
N SER A 259 2.39 -3.86 24.93
CA SER A 259 2.32 -5.08 25.74
C SER A 259 1.14 -5.98 25.37
N SER A 260 0.00 -5.40 24.98
CA SER A 260 -1.21 -6.15 24.58
C SER A 260 -1.10 -6.80 23.21
N GLN A 261 -0.18 -6.32 22.36
CA GLN A 261 0.03 -6.81 20.99
C GLN A 261 1.26 -7.72 20.87
N MET A 262 2.05 -7.86 21.94
CA MET A 262 3.27 -8.70 21.96
C MET A 262 3.08 -10.13 21.44
N PRO A 263 1.99 -10.86 21.73
CA PRO A 263 1.80 -12.22 21.19
C PRO A 263 1.81 -12.26 19.66
N LEU A 264 1.21 -11.25 19.02
CA LEU A 264 1.15 -11.14 17.56
C LEU A 264 2.49 -10.67 17.00
N ILE A 265 3.17 -9.72 17.65
CA ILE A 265 4.52 -9.26 17.26
C ILE A 265 5.53 -10.42 17.31
N GLN A 266 5.51 -11.22 18.38
CA GLN A 266 6.37 -12.39 18.56
C GLN A 266 6.13 -13.49 17.52
N LEU A 267 4.94 -13.53 16.90
CA LEU A 267 4.63 -14.41 15.78
C LEU A 267 5.10 -13.82 14.45
N ILE A 268 4.80 -12.55 14.18
CA ILE A 268 5.05 -11.88 12.90
C ILE A 268 6.55 -11.71 12.64
N VAL A 269 7.28 -11.12 13.60
CA VAL A 269 8.68 -10.70 13.38
C VAL A 269 9.59 -11.86 12.97
N PRO A 270 9.62 -13.01 13.66
CA PRO A 270 10.49 -14.11 13.25
C PRO A 270 10.12 -14.70 11.88
N ARG A 271 8.84 -14.69 11.51
CA ARG A 271 8.35 -15.21 10.23
C ARG A 271 8.78 -14.31 9.08
N ILE A 272 8.61 -12.99 9.19
CA ILE A 272 9.08 -12.05 8.16
C ILE A 272 10.60 -12.10 8.06
N MET A 273 11.32 -12.13 9.19
CA MET A 273 12.79 -12.23 9.18
C MET A 273 13.31 -13.51 8.54
N SER A 274 12.57 -14.62 8.60
CA SER A 274 12.95 -15.85 7.89
C SER A 274 12.92 -15.71 6.36
N LEU A 275 12.15 -14.75 5.83
CA LEU A 275 12.03 -14.49 4.40
C LEU A 275 13.18 -13.65 3.85
N LYS A 276 14.00 -13.06 4.73
CA LYS A 276 15.17 -12.25 4.35
C LYS A 276 16.07 -12.92 3.31
N ALA A 277 16.21 -14.25 3.37
CA ALA A 277 17.02 -15.00 2.40
C ALA A 277 16.51 -14.87 0.95
N HIS A 278 15.20 -14.65 0.74
CA HIS A 278 14.59 -14.51 -0.58
C HIS A 278 15.06 -13.25 -1.31
N LEU A 279 15.47 -12.20 -0.59
CA LEU A 279 16.02 -10.97 -1.19
C LEU A 279 17.32 -11.21 -1.95
N ARG A 280 18.03 -12.29 -1.64
CA ARG A 280 19.32 -12.65 -2.25
C ARG A 280 19.22 -13.86 -3.18
N ASP A 281 18.02 -14.42 -3.34
CA ASP A 281 17.82 -15.63 -4.12
C ASP A 281 17.65 -15.26 -5.60
N PRO A 282 18.61 -15.62 -6.48
CA PRO A 282 18.52 -15.30 -7.90
C PRO A 282 17.43 -16.09 -8.64
N SER A 283 16.79 -17.08 -7.98
CA SER A 283 15.69 -17.85 -8.56
C SER A 283 14.32 -17.20 -8.35
N LYS A 284 14.23 -16.13 -7.55
CA LYS A 284 12.97 -15.43 -7.27
C LYS A 284 12.72 -14.32 -8.27
N ASP A 285 11.46 -14.18 -8.67
CA ASP A 285 11.01 -13.11 -9.55
C ASP A 285 10.97 -11.77 -8.80
N GLU A 286 11.08 -10.66 -9.55
CA GLU A 286 11.13 -9.30 -8.99
C GLU A 286 9.91 -8.97 -8.12
N GLU A 287 8.72 -9.45 -8.50
CA GLU A 287 7.48 -9.24 -7.73
C GLU A 287 7.50 -9.95 -6.36
N ASP A 288 8.09 -11.15 -6.28
CA ASP A 288 8.25 -11.85 -5.01
C ASP A 288 9.23 -11.11 -4.10
N VAL A 289 10.35 -10.62 -4.66
CA VAL A 289 11.34 -9.82 -3.92
C VAL A 289 10.71 -8.52 -3.42
N LYS A 290 9.93 -7.85 -4.28
CA LYS A 290 9.18 -6.64 -3.95
C LYS A 290 8.15 -6.88 -2.84
N ALA A 291 7.44 -8.00 -2.88
CA ALA A 291 6.50 -8.38 -1.83
C ALA A 291 7.20 -8.59 -0.47
N VAL A 292 8.33 -9.29 -0.44
CA VAL A 292 9.14 -9.49 0.79
C VAL A 292 9.73 -8.17 1.29
N ALA A 293 10.25 -7.34 0.38
CA ALA A 293 10.78 -6.03 0.70
C ALA A 293 9.72 -5.11 1.32
N ARG A 294 8.49 -5.12 0.78
CA ARG A 294 7.35 -4.38 1.34
C ARG A 294 7.03 -4.83 2.76
N LEU A 295 6.98 -6.14 3.03
CA LEU A 295 6.71 -6.64 4.38
C LEU A 295 7.81 -6.26 5.38
N LEU A 296 9.07 -6.28 4.96
CA LEU A 296 10.19 -5.83 5.80
C LEU A 296 10.10 -4.33 6.07
N ALA A 297 9.81 -3.52 5.05
CA ALA A 297 9.61 -2.07 5.19
C ALA A 297 8.43 -1.74 6.11
N ASP A 298 7.27 -2.36 5.90
CA ASP A 298 6.08 -2.20 6.74
C ASP A 298 6.38 -2.56 8.20
N MET A 299 7.13 -3.65 8.44
CA MET A 299 7.58 -4.07 9.77
C MET A 299 8.52 -3.04 10.41
N GLY A 300 9.46 -2.50 9.62
CA GLY A 300 10.37 -1.44 10.05
C GLY A 300 9.63 -0.18 10.48
N ASP A 301 8.74 0.31 9.62
CA ASP A 301 7.93 1.52 9.85
C ASP A 301 7.00 1.37 11.07
N ALA A 302 6.36 0.21 11.20
CA ALA A 302 5.44 -0.08 12.28
C ALA A 302 6.12 -0.17 13.65
N TYR A 303 7.28 -0.83 13.72
CA TYR A 303 7.97 -1.09 14.97
C TYR A 303 9.16 -0.16 15.19
N VAL A 304 9.24 0.97 14.49
CA VAL A 304 10.36 1.90 14.57
C VAL A 304 10.65 2.39 16.00
N GLU A 305 9.61 2.61 16.82
CA GLU A 305 9.76 2.99 18.23
C GLU A 305 10.43 1.89 19.06
N LEU A 306 10.08 0.62 18.82
CA LEU A 306 10.73 -0.54 19.47
C LEU A 306 12.15 -0.73 18.95
N ILE A 307 12.36 -0.58 17.64
CA ILE A 307 13.67 -0.71 17.00
C ILE A 307 14.63 0.35 17.54
N ALA A 308 14.16 1.59 17.73
CA ALA A 308 14.96 2.68 18.26
C ALA A 308 15.52 2.43 19.68
N THR A 309 14.99 1.45 20.42
CA THR A 309 15.56 1.03 21.72
C THR A 309 16.96 0.39 21.58
N GLY A 310 17.31 -0.12 20.39
CA GLY A 310 18.63 -0.66 20.09
C GLY A 310 18.92 -2.01 20.77
N SER A 311 17.93 -2.90 20.82
CA SER A 311 18.16 -4.31 21.19
C SER A 311 18.89 -5.09 20.10
N ASP A 312 19.44 -6.27 20.42
CA ASP A 312 20.12 -7.12 19.42
C ASP A 312 19.16 -7.53 18.27
N GLU A 313 17.89 -7.81 18.58
CA GLU A 313 16.86 -8.10 17.57
C GLU A 313 16.58 -6.90 16.68
N SER A 314 16.60 -5.69 17.26
CA SER A 314 16.40 -4.43 16.52
C SER A 314 17.49 -4.23 15.47
N VAL A 315 18.74 -4.54 15.82
CA VAL A 315 19.88 -4.46 14.89
C VAL A 315 19.72 -5.46 13.74
N LEU A 316 19.22 -6.68 14.01
CA LEU A 316 18.96 -7.66 12.95
C LEU A 316 17.90 -7.18 11.95
N ILE A 317 16.84 -6.51 12.43
CA ILE A 317 15.81 -5.92 11.56
C ILE A 317 16.41 -4.81 10.70
N VAL A 318 17.21 -3.92 11.29
CA VAL A 318 17.88 -2.84 10.54
C VAL A 318 18.83 -3.40 9.48
N GLN A 319 19.55 -4.49 9.78
CA GLN A 319 20.36 -5.19 8.78
C GLN A 319 19.53 -5.77 7.63
N ALA A 320 18.33 -6.29 7.91
CA ALA A 320 17.43 -6.75 6.84
C ALA A 320 16.93 -5.57 5.96
N LEU A 321 16.64 -4.42 6.56
CA LEU A 321 16.25 -3.21 5.84
C LEU A 321 17.39 -2.64 4.98
N LEU A 322 18.64 -2.73 5.45
CA LEU A 322 19.81 -2.39 4.63
C LEU A 322 19.95 -3.30 3.41
N GLU A 323 19.61 -4.58 3.54
CA GLU A 323 19.62 -5.50 2.40
C GLU A 323 18.56 -5.13 1.37
N VAL A 324 17.35 -4.75 1.81
CA VAL A 324 16.33 -4.19 0.91
C VAL A 324 16.84 -2.91 0.24
N THR A 325 17.48 -2.02 0.99
CA THR A 325 18.06 -0.77 0.45
C THR A 325 19.18 -1.03 -0.57
N SER A 326 19.89 -2.15 -0.45
CA SER A 326 20.98 -2.54 -1.35
C SER A 326 20.50 -3.09 -2.69
N HIS A 327 19.20 -3.40 -2.83
CA HIS A 327 18.63 -3.99 -4.04
C HIS A 327 18.86 -3.09 -5.27
N PRO A 328 19.20 -3.62 -6.46
CA PRO A 328 19.48 -2.82 -7.65
C PRO A 328 18.34 -1.87 -8.04
N GLU A 329 17.11 -2.36 -8.03
CA GLU A 329 15.91 -1.62 -8.40
C GLU A 329 15.55 -0.56 -7.36
N PHE A 330 15.40 0.69 -7.81
CA PHE A 330 15.11 1.83 -6.95
C PHE A 330 13.74 1.70 -6.26
N ASP A 331 12.74 1.18 -6.96
CA ASP A 331 11.38 1.01 -6.41
C ASP A 331 11.37 0.14 -5.15
N ILE A 332 12.22 -0.88 -5.10
CA ILE A 332 12.39 -1.77 -3.95
C ILE A 332 13.20 -1.07 -2.85
N ALA A 333 14.32 -0.45 -3.21
CA ALA A 333 15.18 0.23 -2.23
C ALA A 333 14.45 1.39 -1.51
N SER A 334 13.67 2.16 -2.26
CA SER A 334 12.94 3.35 -1.76
C SER A 334 11.85 3.02 -0.74
N MET A 335 11.36 1.78 -0.69
CA MET A 335 10.36 1.35 0.31
C MET A 335 10.84 1.56 1.75
N THR A 336 12.16 1.53 1.98
CA THR A 336 12.75 1.68 3.32
C THR A 336 13.04 3.12 3.72
N PHE A 337 12.86 4.10 2.82
CA PHE A 337 13.30 5.48 3.09
C PHE A 337 12.48 6.15 4.20
N ASN A 338 11.17 5.86 4.27
CA ASN A 338 10.31 6.34 5.37
C ASN A 338 10.78 5.83 6.73
N PHE A 339 11.26 4.59 6.78
CA PHE A 339 11.82 4.00 8.00
C PHE A 339 13.07 4.74 8.44
N TRP A 340 14.01 4.98 7.53
CA TRP A 340 15.28 5.66 7.84
C TRP A 340 15.05 7.07 8.37
N HIS A 341 14.09 7.80 7.78
CA HIS A 341 13.65 9.09 8.27
C HIS A 341 13.03 8.99 9.67
N SER A 342 12.06 8.09 9.86
CA SER A 342 11.37 7.92 11.14
C SER A 342 12.33 7.50 12.26
N LEU A 343 13.29 6.63 11.97
CA LEU A 343 14.33 6.22 12.91
C LEU A 343 15.23 7.40 13.27
N GLN A 344 15.65 8.21 12.29
CA GLN A 344 16.45 9.41 12.55
C GLN A 344 15.71 10.38 13.49
N VAL A 345 14.43 10.64 13.23
CA VAL A 345 13.59 11.53 14.06
C VAL A 345 13.54 11.02 15.50
N LEU A 346 13.33 9.72 15.70
CA LEU A 346 13.29 9.09 17.02
C LEU A 346 14.63 9.14 17.76
N LEU A 347 15.74 9.03 17.05
CA LEU A 347 17.08 9.09 17.64
C LEU A 347 17.46 10.52 18.05
N ILE A 348 16.99 11.54 17.33
CA ILE A 348 17.40 12.94 17.50
C ILE A 348 16.45 13.74 18.39
N GLU A 349 15.15 13.56 18.25
CA GLU A 349 14.18 14.43 18.93
C GLU A 349 14.09 14.15 20.44
N LYS A 350 14.26 15.22 21.24
CA LYS A 350 14.21 15.15 22.71
C LYS A 350 12.88 14.63 23.27
N LYS A 351 11.78 14.74 22.52
CA LYS A 351 10.42 14.33 22.95
C LYS A 351 10.29 12.82 23.21
N TYR A 352 11.21 12.01 22.70
CA TYR A 352 11.23 10.56 22.89
C TYR A 352 12.08 10.10 24.08
N TYR A 353 12.64 11.04 24.84
CA TYR A 353 13.45 10.78 26.03
C TYR A 353 12.81 11.35 27.31
N VAL A 354 11.51 11.65 27.27
CA VAL A 354 10.77 12.31 28.37
C VAL A 354 10.73 11.47 29.64
N ASP A 355 10.88 10.14 29.53
CA ASP A 355 10.90 9.22 30.67
C ASP A 355 12.19 9.28 31.51
N TYR A 356 13.20 10.05 31.07
CA TYR A 356 14.46 10.21 31.80
C TYR A 356 14.48 11.52 32.60
N ASP A 357 14.65 11.39 33.92
CA ASP A 357 14.57 12.51 34.87
C ASP A 357 15.69 13.57 34.76
N SER A 358 16.80 13.27 34.07
CA SER A 358 17.95 14.18 33.97
C SER A 358 18.49 14.35 32.55
N GLU A 359 18.92 15.57 32.22
CA GLU A 359 19.51 15.90 30.91
C GLU A 359 20.77 15.08 30.60
N ALA A 360 21.55 14.71 31.63
CA ALA A 360 22.70 13.82 31.49
C ALA A 360 22.30 12.39 31.11
N SER A 361 21.20 11.88 31.69
CA SER A 361 20.66 10.54 31.37
C SER A 361 20.10 10.50 29.95
N ILE A 362 19.42 11.56 29.51
CA ILE A 362 18.93 11.72 28.13
C ILE A 362 20.10 11.66 27.14
N GLU A 363 21.14 12.44 27.39
CA GLU A 363 22.28 12.52 26.46
C GLU A 363 23.09 11.20 26.43
N MET A 364 23.21 10.51 27.57
CA MET A 364 23.82 9.19 27.63
C MET A 364 23.06 8.15 26.81
N GLU A 365 21.73 8.07 26.97
CA GLU A 365 20.91 7.12 26.24
C GLU A 365 20.88 7.44 24.75
N ARG A 366 20.77 8.72 24.40
CA ARG A 366 20.87 9.18 23.02
C ARG A 366 22.20 8.79 22.39
N SER A 367 23.31 9.06 23.06
CA SER A 367 24.66 8.67 22.60
C SER A 367 24.77 7.15 22.42
N ARG A 368 24.20 6.36 23.34
CA ARG A 368 24.17 4.90 23.24
C ARG A 368 23.42 4.44 22.00
N ARG A 369 22.19 4.92 21.76
CA ARG A 369 21.38 4.54 20.59
C ARG A 369 22.03 4.97 19.28
N LEU A 370 22.56 6.20 19.22
CA LEU A 370 23.33 6.69 18.06
C LEU A 370 24.53 5.78 17.77
N HIS A 371 25.26 5.36 18.80
CA HIS A 371 26.41 4.47 18.62
C HIS A 371 26.00 3.10 18.06
N VAL A 372 24.87 2.53 18.50
CA VAL A 372 24.35 1.24 18.01
C VAL A 372 24.04 1.30 16.50
N PHE A 373 23.41 2.39 16.04
CA PHE A 373 22.98 2.51 14.63
C PHE A 373 24.01 3.17 13.71
N ARG A 374 25.14 3.66 14.24
CA ARG A 374 26.17 4.37 13.46
C ARG A 374 26.63 3.58 12.24
N LEU A 375 27.02 2.32 12.42
CA LEU A 375 27.49 1.46 11.33
C LEU A 375 26.42 1.20 10.26
N SER A 376 25.15 1.15 10.68
CA SER A 376 24.01 0.99 9.77
C SER A 376 23.83 2.22 8.89
N TYR A 377 23.91 3.43 9.46
CA TYR A 377 23.82 4.67 8.70
C TYR A 377 25.06 4.92 7.83
N GLU A 378 26.27 4.54 8.26
CA GLU A 378 27.47 4.58 7.40
C GLU A 378 27.30 3.68 6.16
N SER A 379 26.75 2.48 6.36
CA SER A 379 26.42 1.54 5.27
C SER A 379 25.33 2.12 4.35
N LEU A 380 24.29 2.74 4.93
CA LEU A 380 23.22 3.40 4.20
C LEU A 380 23.76 4.50 3.27
N VAL A 381 24.57 5.43 3.80
CA VAL A 381 25.21 6.49 3.02
C VAL A 381 26.01 5.89 1.86
N SER A 382 26.71 4.79 2.11
CA SER A 382 27.47 4.10 1.07
C SER A 382 26.58 3.60 -0.07
N LEU A 383 25.48 2.93 0.27
CA LEU A 383 24.54 2.32 -0.67
C LEU A 383 23.77 3.38 -1.48
N VAL A 384 23.20 4.39 -0.82
CA VAL A 384 22.37 5.38 -1.51
C VAL A 384 23.21 6.31 -2.39
N SER A 385 24.48 6.57 -2.02
CA SER A 385 25.37 7.41 -2.83
C SER A 385 25.72 6.81 -4.19
N THR A 386 25.64 5.49 -4.37
CA THR A 386 25.83 4.89 -5.70
C THR A 386 24.56 4.90 -6.54
N LYS A 387 23.38 5.05 -5.92
CA LYS A 387 22.08 5.09 -6.61
C LYS A 387 21.84 6.39 -7.37
N VAL A 388 22.49 7.48 -6.98
CA VAL A 388 22.36 8.79 -7.65
C VAL A 388 23.23 8.93 -8.90
N GLU A 389 24.00 7.88 -9.25
CA GLU A 389 24.80 7.85 -10.46
C GLU A 389 23.94 7.87 -11.73
N TYR A 390 24.35 8.68 -12.70
CA TYR A 390 23.65 8.75 -13.98
C TYR A 390 23.73 7.42 -14.76
N PRO A 391 22.61 6.92 -15.32
CA PRO A 391 22.65 5.75 -16.20
C PRO A 391 23.42 6.06 -17.50
N GLN A 392 24.03 5.03 -18.10
CA GLN A 392 24.80 5.18 -19.35
C GLN A 392 23.96 5.78 -20.48
N ASP A 393 22.69 5.39 -20.55
CA ASP A 393 21.76 5.74 -21.62
C ASP A 393 20.85 6.92 -21.24
N TYR A 394 21.26 7.79 -20.31
CA TYR A 394 20.41 8.88 -19.78
C TYR A 394 19.80 9.77 -20.87
N ASN A 395 20.52 10.02 -21.96
CA ASN A 395 20.05 10.87 -23.06
C ASN A 395 19.02 10.15 -23.96
N ASP A 396 19.02 8.82 -23.96
CA ASP A 396 18.10 7.98 -24.75
C ASP A 396 16.83 7.63 -23.97
N LEU A 397 16.81 7.91 -22.66
CA LEU A 397 15.63 7.76 -21.80
C LEU A 397 14.48 8.69 -22.23
N SER A 398 13.26 8.24 -21.95
CA SER A 398 12.08 9.07 -22.17
C SER A 398 12.07 10.27 -21.22
N ARG A 399 11.25 11.29 -21.53
CA ARG A 399 11.10 12.45 -20.64
C ARG A 399 10.50 12.07 -19.29
N GLU A 400 9.72 11.01 -19.22
CA GLU A 400 9.12 10.49 -18.00
C GLU A 400 10.20 9.83 -17.14
N ASP A 401 11.00 8.92 -17.71
CA ASP A 401 12.10 8.26 -17.00
C ASP A 401 13.16 9.26 -16.50
N GLN A 402 13.46 10.31 -17.28
CA GLN A 402 14.37 11.38 -16.84
C GLN A 402 13.81 12.17 -15.65
N LYS A 403 12.48 12.33 -15.57
CA LYS A 403 11.81 12.99 -14.45
C LYS A 403 11.82 12.07 -13.23
N ASP A 404 11.57 10.78 -13.42
CA ASP A 404 11.56 9.79 -12.34
C ASP A 404 12.96 9.63 -11.74
N PHE A 405 14.00 9.59 -12.58
CA PHE A 405 15.40 9.64 -12.12
C PHE A 405 15.70 10.90 -11.27
N LYS A 406 15.17 12.06 -11.67
CA LYS A 406 15.31 13.28 -10.86
C LYS A 406 14.60 13.12 -9.52
N GLN A 407 13.38 12.60 -9.48
CA GLN A 407 12.65 12.37 -8.24
C GLN A 407 13.41 11.40 -7.31
N MET A 408 13.96 10.32 -7.87
CA MET A 408 14.85 9.41 -7.16
C MET A 408 16.02 10.15 -6.50
N ARG A 409 16.71 11.04 -7.24
CA ARG A 409 17.83 11.81 -6.69
C ARG A 409 17.42 12.74 -5.54
N HIS A 410 16.21 13.28 -5.56
CA HIS A 410 15.71 14.09 -4.43
C HIS A 410 15.41 13.19 -3.23
N ALA A 411 14.74 12.06 -3.43
CA ALA A 411 14.47 11.09 -2.35
C ALA A 411 15.75 10.57 -1.69
N VAL A 412 16.80 10.29 -2.47
CA VAL A 412 18.11 9.93 -1.92
C VAL A 412 18.77 11.08 -1.17
N ALA A 413 18.65 12.32 -1.67
CA ALA A 413 19.19 13.49 -0.97
C ALA A 413 18.56 13.66 0.41
N ASP A 414 17.24 13.43 0.54
CA ASP A 414 16.54 13.47 1.83
C ASP A 414 17.10 12.41 2.80
N VAL A 415 17.30 11.17 2.34
CA VAL A 415 17.91 10.10 3.17
C VAL A 415 19.35 10.42 3.56
N LEU A 416 20.14 11.05 2.69
CA LEU A 416 21.50 11.48 3.01
C LEU A 416 21.51 12.57 4.09
N ILE A 417 20.56 13.50 4.03
CA ILE A 417 20.36 14.52 5.06
C ILE A 417 20.01 13.86 6.40
N ASP A 418 19.07 12.92 6.40
CA ASP A 418 18.71 12.17 7.61
C ASP A 418 19.92 11.43 8.19
N ALA A 419 20.72 10.78 7.34
CA ALA A 419 21.95 10.11 7.77
C ALA A 419 22.99 11.08 8.34
N ALA A 420 23.16 12.27 7.74
CA ALA A 420 24.06 13.31 8.22
C ALA A 420 23.64 13.84 9.60
N LEU A 421 22.34 13.90 9.89
CA LEU A 421 21.84 14.28 11.21
C LEU A 421 22.15 13.24 12.30
N VAL A 422 22.24 11.95 11.95
CA VAL A 422 22.58 10.87 12.87
C VAL A 422 24.10 10.72 13.07
N LEU A 423 24.87 10.73 11.97
CA LEU A 423 26.32 10.52 11.98
C LEU A 423 27.10 11.79 12.36
N GLY A 424 26.50 12.96 12.12
CA GLY A 424 27.17 14.25 12.11
C GLY A 424 27.59 14.65 10.70
N GLY A 425 27.35 15.92 10.35
CA GLY A 425 27.64 16.47 9.02
C GLY A 425 29.11 16.34 8.63
N ASP A 426 30.04 16.65 9.54
CA ASP A 426 31.49 16.61 9.27
C ASP A 426 31.99 15.17 9.06
N ASP A 427 31.48 14.20 9.82
CA ASP A 427 31.83 12.78 9.68
C ASP A 427 31.28 12.20 8.37
N THR A 428 30.05 12.58 8.00
CA THR A 428 29.42 12.16 6.74
C THR A 428 30.14 12.78 5.54
N LEU A 429 30.57 14.05 5.66
CA LEU A 429 31.39 14.71 4.65
C LEU A 429 32.71 13.97 4.44
N LYS A 430 33.41 13.58 5.51
CA LYS A 430 34.64 12.78 5.44
C LYS A 430 34.41 11.48 4.68
N PHE A 431 33.31 10.79 4.98
CA PHE A 431 32.95 9.54 4.32
C PHE A 431 32.68 9.72 2.81
N LEU A 432 31.87 10.72 2.43
CA LEU A 432 31.58 11.03 1.03
C LEU A 432 32.80 11.53 0.26
N PHE A 433 33.69 12.27 0.93
CA PHE A 433 34.94 12.72 0.34
C PHE A 433 35.85 11.56 -0.04
N MET A 434 35.98 10.53 0.81
CA MET A 434 36.76 9.34 0.45
C MET A 434 36.22 8.66 -0.82
N LYS A 435 34.90 8.58 -0.97
CA LYS A 435 34.27 8.08 -2.21
C LYS A 435 34.58 8.95 -3.43
N LEU A 436 34.58 10.27 -3.28
CA LEU A 436 34.96 11.19 -4.35
C LEU A 436 36.41 10.96 -4.79
N VAL A 437 37.34 10.80 -3.84
CA VAL A 437 38.75 10.53 -4.14
C VAL A 437 38.90 9.19 -4.88
N GLU A 438 38.24 8.13 -4.41
CA GLU A 438 38.22 6.83 -5.09
C GLU A 438 37.68 6.91 -6.52
N ALA A 439 36.57 7.63 -6.72
CA ALA A 439 35.99 7.85 -8.04
C ALA A 439 36.95 8.60 -8.98
N VAL A 440 37.60 9.65 -8.48
CA VAL A 440 38.57 10.45 -9.24
C VAL A 440 39.81 9.64 -9.58
N ASP A 441 40.31 8.80 -8.68
CA ASP A 441 41.50 7.98 -8.97
C ASP A 441 41.21 6.81 -9.90
N ASN A 442 40.03 6.18 -9.80
CA ASN A 442 39.59 5.15 -10.75
C ASN A 442 39.44 5.70 -12.17
N SER A 443 38.93 6.92 -12.31
CA SER A 443 38.80 7.59 -13.62
C SER A 443 40.15 7.82 -14.32
N LYS A 444 41.23 8.01 -13.56
CA LYS A 444 42.59 8.17 -14.10
C LYS A 444 43.22 6.86 -14.54
N GLN A 445 42.86 5.74 -13.90
CA GLN A 445 43.48 4.44 -14.14
C GLN A 445 42.89 3.68 -15.33
N GLN A 446 41.60 3.86 -15.63
CA GLN A 446 40.91 3.02 -16.63
C GLN A 446 40.85 3.58 -18.06
N ASN A 447 41.46 4.74 -18.37
CA ASN A 447 41.37 5.44 -19.68
C ASN A 447 39.93 5.75 -20.19
N HIS A 448 38.90 5.35 -19.46
CA HIS A 448 37.52 5.80 -19.61
C HIS A 448 37.31 6.99 -18.68
N ASN A 449 37.01 8.15 -19.28
CA ASN A 449 36.74 9.40 -18.57
C ASN A 449 35.33 9.37 -17.96
N ASP A 450 35.08 8.39 -17.10
CA ASP A 450 33.77 8.15 -16.51
C ASP A 450 33.53 9.15 -15.37
N TRP A 451 32.79 10.21 -15.68
CA TRP A 451 32.50 11.33 -14.80
C TRP A 451 31.38 11.03 -13.80
N ARG A 452 30.61 9.96 -14.02
CA ARG A 452 29.35 9.70 -13.35
C ARG A 452 29.52 9.33 -11.86
N PRO A 453 30.49 8.48 -11.47
CA PRO A 453 30.74 8.22 -10.04
C PRO A 453 31.23 9.47 -9.29
N ALA A 454 32.02 10.33 -9.95
CA ALA A 454 32.47 11.58 -9.35
C ALA A 454 31.33 12.58 -9.18
N GLU A 455 30.41 12.65 -10.15
CA GLU A 455 29.21 13.49 -10.06
C GLU A 455 28.25 13.02 -8.97
N ALA A 456 28.04 11.71 -8.85
CA ALA A 456 27.22 11.10 -7.80
C ALA A 456 27.74 11.49 -6.41
N ALA A 457 29.05 11.36 -6.19
CA ALA A 457 29.69 11.75 -4.92
C ALA A 457 29.56 13.25 -4.64
N LEU A 458 29.75 14.13 -5.64
CA LEU A 458 29.56 15.58 -5.48
C LEU A 458 28.12 15.94 -5.18
N TYR A 459 27.16 15.29 -5.83
CA TYR A 459 25.74 15.51 -5.56
C TYR A 459 25.39 15.12 -4.12
N SER A 460 25.89 13.98 -3.63
CA SER A 460 25.73 13.60 -2.23
C SER A 460 26.35 14.61 -1.27
N ILE A 461 27.54 15.13 -1.58
CA ILE A 461 28.20 16.18 -0.78
C ILE A 461 27.35 17.46 -0.76
N ARG A 462 26.83 17.87 -1.91
CA ARG A 462 25.95 19.03 -2.04
C ARG A 462 24.68 18.87 -1.20
N ALA A 463 24.06 17.68 -1.20
CA ALA A 463 22.84 17.42 -0.45
C ALA A 463 23.02 17.67 1.07
N ILE A 464 24.18 17.33 1.63
CA ILE A 464 24.44 17.50 3.07
C ILE A 464 25.09 18.85 3.43
N SER A 465 25.37 19.71 2.46
CA SER A 465 26.21 20.90 2.65
C SER A 465 25.70 21.88 3.71
N ASP A 466 24.39 22.02 3.86
CA ASP A 466 23.76 22.87 4.88
C ASP A 466 23.96 22.37 6.32
N TYR A 467 24.35 21.09 6.49
CA TYR A 467 24.54 20.43 7.79
C TYR A 467 26.02 20.29 8.17
N VAL A 468 26.94 20.67 7.29
CA VAL A 468 28.38 20.72 7.56
C VAL A 468 28.70 22.00 8.33
N SER A 469 29.58 21.90 9.32
CA SER A 469 30.01 23.07 10.09
C SER A 469 30.73 24.09 9.19
N PRO A 470 30.41 25.39 9.27
CA PRO A 470 31.13 26.42 8.51
C PRO A 470 32.59 26.60 8.98
N VAL A 471 32.97 25.94 10.08
CA VAL A 471 34.35 25.93 10.64
C VAL A 471 35.12 24.67 10.20
N GLU A 472 34.49 23.77 9.43
CA GLU A 472 35.17 22.60 8.85
C GLU A 472 36.28 23.07 7.91
N GLY A 473 37.52 22.72 8.24
CA GLY A 473 38.72 23.20 7.55
C GLY A 473 39.64 22.09 7.04
N GLU A 474 39.27 20.82 7.21
CA GLU A 474 40.09 19.69 6.80
C GLU A 474 39.71 19.20 5.41
N VAL A 475 38.43 18.98 5.15
CA VAL A 475 37.91 18.27 3.97
C VAL A 475 37.44 19.23 2.88
N MET A 476 36.69 20.28 3.22
CA MET A 476 36.15 21.25 2.27
C MET A 476 37.25 21.93 1.42
N PRO A 477 38.40 22.35 1.97
CA PRO A 477 39.48 22.90 1.15
C PRO A 477 40.06 21.88 0.16
N GLN A 478 40.10 20.60 0.53
CA GLN A 478 40.58 19.53 -0.35
C GLN A 478 39.60 19.28 -1.49
N ILE A 479 38.29 19.26 -1.21
CA ILE A 479 37.24 19.18 -2.24
C ILE A 479 37.39 20.33 -3.24
N MET A 480 37.50 21.57 -2.76
CA MET A 480 37.67 22.75 -3.60
C MET A 480 38.93 22.68 -4.49
N SER A 481 39.99 21.99 -4.03
CA SER A 481 41.21 21.76 -4.82
C SER A 481 41.07 20.65 -5.88
N LEU A 482 40.09 19.75 -5.72
CA LEU A 482 39.81 18.65 -6.64
C LEU A 482 38.85 19.07 -7.76
N LEU A 483 37.92 20.00 -7.50
CA LEU A 483 36.94 20.46 -8.51
C LEU A 483 37.58 20.87 -9.85
N PRO A 484 38.70 21.63 -9.90
CA PRO A 484 39.32 22.02 -11.18
C PRO A 484 39.95 20.86 -11.97
N LYS A 485 40.14 19.69 -11.33
CA LYS A 485 40.77 18.51 -11.94
C LYS A 485 39.75 17.57 -12.58
N LEU A 486 38.46 17.84 -12.41
CA LEU A 486 37.37 17.03 -12.93
C LEU A 486 37.10 17.31 -14.43
N PRO A 487 36.55 16.35 -15.18
CA PRO A 487 36.25 16.52 -16.60
C PRO A 487 35.12 17.54 -16.83
N TYR A 488 35.22 18.31 -17.92
CA TYR A 488 34.21 19.31 -18.29
C TYR A 488 32.98 18.63 -18.92
N GLN A 489 32.01 18.24 -18.09
CA GLN A 489 30.70 17.70 -18.49
C GLN A 489 29.58 18.58 -17.94
N PRO A 490 28.52 18.87 -18.71
CA PRO A 490 27.51 19.86 -18.33
C PRO A 490 26.75 19.47 -17.06
N GLN A 491 26.46 18.18 -16.85
CA GLN A 491 25.82 17.68 -15.64
C GLN A 491 26.73 17.85 -14.41
N LEU A 492 28.03 17.54 -14.55
CA LEU A 492 29.02 17.70 -13.48
C LEU A 492 29.27 19.18 -13.14
N LEU A 493 29.18 20.08 -14.12
CA LEU A 493 29.33 21.52 -13.92
C LEU A 493 28.10 22.17 -13.25
N GLN A 494 26.92 21.54 -13.38
CA GLN A 494 25.68 22.02 -12.78
C GLN A 494 25.55 21.63 -11.30
N THR A 495 26.11 20.47 -10.94
CA THR A 495 26.17 19.95 -9.57
C THR A 495 27.12 20.77 -8.73
#